data_AF-A0A432USG9-F1
#
_entry.id   AF-A0A432USG9-F1
#
_cell.length_a   1.000
_cell.length_b   1.000
_cell.length_c   1.000
_cell.angle_alpha   90.00
_cell.angle_beta   90.00
_cell.angle_gamma   90.00
#
_symmetry.space_group_name_H-M   'P 1'
#
loop_
_entity.id
_entity.type
_entity.pdbx_description
1 polymer ?
#
loop_
_entity_poly.entity_id
_entity_poly.type
_entity_poly.pdbx_seq_one_letter_code
_entity_poly.pdbx_strand_id
1 'polypeptide(L)' 'LANIAIALLFYPVSQFGGILRLIGYMGFKINAWLAAFNLLPLPPLDGWKVFSYSLKAWIALMAIAALMVLLPL' A
#
# COMPACT_ATOMS: atom_id res chain seq x y z
N LEU A 1 5.63 5.67 1.50
CA LEU A 1 4.74 5.83 2.68
C LEU A 1 3.38 6.45 2.32
N ALA A 2 3.31 7.50 1.50
CA ALA A 2 2.05 8.17 1.15
C ALA A 2 0.95 7.20 0.67
N ASN A 3 1.28 6.29 -0.25
CA ASN A 3 0.32 5.30 -0.76
C ASN A 3 -0.17 4.33 0.32
N ILE A 4 0.67 3.96 1.30
CA ILE A 4 0.23 3.14 2.45
C ILE A 4 -0.79 3.91 3.28
N ALA A 5 -0.52 5.18 3.59
CA ALA A 5 -1.43 6.01 4.37
C ALA A 5 -2.78 6.21 3.64
N ILE A 6 -2.76 6.51 2.34
CA ILE A 6 -3.98 6.68 1.55
C ILE A 6 -4.77 5.36 1.50
N ALA A 7 -4.11 4.21 1.28
CA ALA A 7 -4.78 2.92 1.33
C ALA A 7 -5.46 2.70 2.69
N LEU A 8 -4.79 2.98 3.82
CA LEU A 8 -5.39 2.87 5.15
C LEU A 8 -6.60 3.80 5.34
N LEU A 9 -6.63 4.97 4.72
CA LEU A 9 -7.79 5.88 4.76
C LEU A 9 -8.99 5.33 3.97
N PHE A 10 -8.77 4.63 2.86
CA PHE A 10 -9.85 4.01 2.08
C PHE A 10 -10.35 2.68 2.66
N TYR A 11 -9.57 2.04 3.54
CA TYR A 11 -9.98 0.80 4.21
C TYR A 11 -11.34 0.92 4.94
N PRO A 12 -11.57 1.87 5.87
CA PRO A 12 -12.87 2.00 6.52
C PRO A 12 -13.99 2.34 5.54
N VAL A 13 -13.70 3.08 4.46
CA VAL A 13 -14.69 3.41 3.41
C VAL A 13 -15.16 2.16 2.68
N SER A 14 -14.29 1.15 2.51
CA SER A 14 -14.63 -0.12 1.87
C SER A 14 -15.60 -0.98 2.70
N GLN A 15 -15.82 -0.66 3.97
CA GLN A 15 -16.71 -1.41 4.87
C GLN A 15 -18.18 -0.96 4.80
N PHE A 16 -18.47 0.13 4.08
CA PHE A 16 -19.85 0.57 3.81
C PHE A 16 -20.47 -0.20 2.65
N GLY A 17 -21.78 -0.01 2.40
CA GLY A 17 -22.51 -0.61 1.28
C GLY A 17 -22.52 0.26 0.00
N GLY A 18 -23.01 -0.34 -1.09
CA GLY A 18 -23.29 0.37 -2.35
C GLY A 18 -22.06 1.03 -2.98
N ILE A 19 -22.22 2.26 -3.50
CA ILE A 19 -21.16 2.99 -4.19
C ILE A 19 -19.95 3.30 -3.30
N LEU A 20 -20.17 3.50 -1.99
CA LEU A 20 -19.09 3.74 -1.04
C LEU A 20 -18.17 2.53 -0.91
N ARG A 21 -18.73 1.31 -0.91
CA ARG A 21 -17.94 0.07 -0.96
C ARG A 21 -17.00 0.07 -2.15
N LEU A 22 -17.52 0.38 -3.33
CA LEU A 22 -16.76 0.36 -4.58
C LEU A 22 -15.62 1.40 -4.55
N ILE A 23 -15.91 2.62 -4.09
CA ILE A 23 -14.91 3.68 -3.96
C ILE A 23 -13.83 3.29 -2.95
N GLY A 24 -14.23 2.79 -1.78
CA GLY A 24 -13.31 2.31 -0.75
C GLY A 24 -12.44 1.15 -1.25
N TYR A 25 -13.06 0.16 -1.90
CA TYR A 25 -12.36 -0.98 -2.49
C TYR A 25 -11.33 -0.54 -3.51
N MET A 26 -11.74 0.24 -4.51
CA MET A 26 -10.83 0.71 -5.57
C MET A 26 -9.72 1.59 -4.99
N GLY A 27 -10.07 2.54 -4.12
CA GLY A 27 -9.13 3.43 -3.47
C GLY A 27 -8.09 2.66 -2.64
N PHE A 28 -8.52 1.68 -1.86
CA PHE A 28 -7.62 0.81 -1.09
C PHE A 28 -6.72 -0.01 -2.01
N LYS A 29 -7.28 -0.75 -2.98
CA LYS A 29 -6.52 -1.68 -3.82
C LYS A 29 -5.51 -0.97 -4.72
N ILE A 30 -5.89 0.15 -5.34
CA ILE A 30 -4.98 0.93 -6.19
C ILE A 30 -3.80 1.44 -5.36
N ASN A 31 -4.05 2.02 -4.19
CA ASN A 31 -2.99 2.56 -3.34
C ASN A 31 -2.13 1.46 -2.70
N ALA A 32 -2.69 0.31 -2.35
CA ALA A 32 -1.91 -0.83 -1.87
C ALA A 32 -0.93 -1.35 -2.93
N TRP A 33 -1.37 -1.47 -4.19
CA TRP A 33 -0.50 -1.86 -5.30
C TRP A 33 0.57 -0.81 -5.60
N LEU A 34 0.21 0.48 -5.61
CA LEU A 34 1.18 1.57 -5.77
C LEU A 34 2.20 1.62 -4.62
N ALA A 35 1.79 1.29 -3.39
CA ALA A 35 2.70 1.18 -2.26
C ALA A 35 3.69 0.03 -2.44
N ALA A 36 3.22 -1.15 -2.84
CA ALA A 36 4.07 -2.32 -3.08
C ALA A 36 5.06 -2.07 -4.23
N PHE A 37 4.57 -1.50 -5.34
CA PHE A 37 5.41 -1.14 -6.49
C PHE A 37 6.48 -0.11 -6.11
N ASN A 38 6.11 0.98 -5.44
CA ASN A 38 7.08 2.00 -5.02
C ASN A 38 8.12 1.48 -4.03
N LEU A 39 7.84 0.38 -3.32
CA LEU A 39 8.80 -0.23 -2.40
C LEU A 39 9.73 -1.23 -3.07
N LEU A 40 9.60 -1.53 -4.37
CA LEU A 40 10.59 -2.35 -5.06
C LEU A 40 11.99 -1.70 -4.95
N PRO A 41 13.06 -2.48 -4.70
CA PRO A 41 14.40 -1.96 -4.47
C PRO A 41 15.09 -1.66 -5.82
N LEU A 42 14.45 -0.85 -6.65
CA LEU A 42 14.89 -0.48 -7.99
C LEU A 42 14.90 1.05 -8.11
N PRO A 43 16.02 1.70 -8.49
CA PRO A 43 16.01 3.13 -8.81
C PRO A 43 15.04 3.42 -9.99
N PRO A 44 14.27 4.53 -9.98
CA PRO A 44 14.26 5.63 -9.01
C PRO A 44 13.20 5.49 -7.89
N LEU A 45 12.67 4.30 -7.64
CA LEU A 45 11.56 4.08 -6.71
C LEU A 45 11.97 4.36 -5.25
N ASP A 46 11.00 4.75 -4.43
CA ASP A 46 11.21 5.06 -3.01
C ASP A 46 11.86 3.89 -2.24
N GLY A 47 11.54 2.66 -2.64
CA GLY A 47 12.03 1.41 -2.07
C GLY A 47 13.55 1.30 -2.15
N TRP A 48 14.17 1.82 -3.21
CA TRP A 48 15.63 1.86 -3.33
C TRP A 48 16.27 2.66 -2.19
N LYS A 49 15.72 3.83 -1.87
CA LYS A 49 16.22 4.69 -0.78
C LYS A 49 16.06 4.02 0.58
N VAL A 50 14.89 3.41 0.84
CA VAL A 50 14.63 2.72 2.11
C VAL A 50 15.53 1.49 2.26
N PHE A 51 15.65 0.67 1.20
CA PHE A 51 16.52 -0.51 1.18
C PHE A 51 17.97 -0.14 1.44
N SER A 52 18.45 0.93 0.81
CA SER A 52 19.84 1.42 0.96
C SER A 52 20.14 1.95 2.36
N TYR A 53 19.14 2.47 3.08
CA TYR A 53 19.29 2.97 4.44
C TYR A 53 19.11 1.89 5.51
N SER A 54 18.11 1.01 5.35
CA SER A 54 17.82 -0.06 6.29
C SER A 54 17.01 -1.18 5.65
N LEU A 55 17.67 -2.32 5.43
CA LEU A 55 17.01 -3.54 4.96
C LEU A 55 15.85 -3.95 5.87
N LYS A 56 15.99 -3.81 7.20
CA LYS A 56 14.93 -4.15 8.16
C LYS A 56 13.68 -3.29 7.95
N ALA A 57 13.86 -1.98 7.79
CA ALA A 57 12.75 -1.06 7.54
C ALA A 57 12.09 -1.36 6.19
N TRP A 58 12.89 -1.69 5.18
CA TRP A 58 12.39 -2.08 3.86
C TRP A 58 11.54 -3.36 3.93
N ILE A 59 12.01 -4.42 4.59
CA ILE A 59 11.26 -5.68 4.75
C ILE A 59 9.94 -5.40 5.46
N ALA A 60 9.95 -4.64 6.56
CA ALA A 60 8.74 -4.32 7.32
C ALA A 60 7.71 -3.57 6.45
N LEU A 61 8.13 -2.54 5.72
CA LEU A 61 7.23 -1.76 4.86
C LEU A 61 6.73 -2.59 3.68
N MET A 62 7.58 -3.43 3.07
CA MET A 62 7.19 -4.31 1.97
C MET A 62 6.17 -5.36 2.45
N ALA A 63 6.37 -5.95 3.64
CA ALA A 63 5.42 -6.89 4.22
C ALA A 63 4.05 -6.23 4.47
N ILE A 64 4.02 -5.01 5.00
CA ILE A 64 2.79 -4.24 5.17
C ILE A 64 2.10 -4.01 3.81
N ALA A 65 2.83 -3.54 2.81
CA ALA A 65 2.26 -3.30 1.49
C ALA A 65 1.73 -4.58 0.83
N ALA A 66 2.46 -5.69 0.93
CA ALA A 66 2.03 -6.99 0.43
C ALA A 66 0.77 -7.50 1.14
N LEU A 67 0.68 -7.36 2.47
CA LEU A 67 -0.51 -7.70 3.24
C LEU A 67 -1.72 -6.88 2.77
N MET A 68 -1.54 -5.58 2.54
CA MET A 68 -2.62 -4.73 2.01
C MET A 68 -3.03 -5.15 0.59
N VAL A 69 -2.09 -5.53 -0.27
CA VAL A 69 -2.42 -6.04 -1.61
C VAL A 69 -3.23 -7.33 -1.53
N LEU A 70 -2.90 -8.23 -0.62
CA LEU A 70 -3.55 -9.54 -0.49
C LEU A 70 -4.85 -9.53 0.32
N LEU A 71 -5.13 -8.45 1.06
CA LEU A 71 -6.32 -8.34 1.89
C LEU A 71 -7.60 -8.46 1.05
N PRO A 72 -8.49 -9.43 1.35
CA PRO A 72 -9.83 -9.47 0.77
C PRO A 72 -10.73 -8.42 1.44
N LEU A 73 -11.48 -7.68 0.63
CA LEU A 73 -12.42 -6.61 1.02
C LEU A 73 -13.82 -6.89 0.44
#